data_AF-A0A9E6CVL7-F1
#
_entry.id   AF-A0A9E6CVL7-F1
#
_cell.length_a   1.000
_cell.length_b   1.000
_cell.length_c   1.000
_cell.angle_alpha   90.00
_cell.angle_beta   90.00
_cell.angle_gamma   90.00
#
_symmetry.space_group_name_H-M   'P 1'
#
loop_
_entity.id
_entity.type
_entity.pdbx_description
1 polymer ?
#
loop_
_entity_poly.entity_id
_entity_poly.type
_entity_poly.pdbx_seq_one_letter_code
_entity_poly.pdbx_strand_id
1 'polypeptide(L)'
;MTVTTEILQIASYLGAGISVGIASLSAGIGEGYTAGHTAHSFMRQPKAGDSLVNSMLVSQAVTETGAIFALVIALLLIFGGFTDPAGGWFKAAALLSAGIAVGVGSVGPGFGSGYSGGQASKAIGRMPKQNNAITGNMLIGQALAQAGSIFALVVSLLLLYSTPNQPANATLGEVILKCAAFLGGGLAIGIGTMGPGAAIGFVAGRANDMIGRFPKERASIIKTMFLGAAVSESTAIYSLVIAFLLIFAI
;
A
#
# COMPACT_ATOMS: atom_id res chain seq x y z
N MET A 1 -2.75 36.19 0.66
CA MET A 1 -2.02 35.72 -0.54
C MET A 1 -2.95 34.85 -1.34
N THR A 2 -3.39 35.30 -2.52
CA THR A 2 -4.24 34.51 -3.42
C THR A 2 -3.38 33.54 -4.23
N VAL A 3 -3.68 32.25 -4.13
CA VAL A 3 -3.01 31.20 -4.91
C VAL A 3 -3.69 31.12 -6.27
N THR A 4 -2.91 31.09 -7.34
CA THR A 4 -3.45 30.94 -8.70
C THR A 4 -3.73 29.47 -9.01
N THR A 5 -4.60 29.22 -9.98
CA THR A 5 -4.94 27.85 -10.42
C THR A 5 -3.69 27.07 -10.83
N GLU A 6 -2.71 27.73 -11.44
CA GLU A 6 -1.46 27.10 -11.90
C GLU A 6 -0.64 26.52 -10.74
N ILE A 7 -0.59 27.20 -9.59
CA ILE A 7 0.13 26.69 -8.41
C ILE A 7 -0.56 25.43 -7.87
N LEU A 8 -1.90 25.41 -7.86
CA LEU A 8 -2.67 24.23 -7.45
C LEU A 8 -2.45 23.07 -8.44
N GLN A 9 -2.43 23.36 -9.74
CA GLN A 9 -2.13 22.37 -10.78
C GLN A 9 -0.72 21.80 -10.63
N ILE A 10 0.29 22.63 -10.34
CA ILE A 10 1.65 22.15 -10.06
C ILE A 10 1.66 21.16 -8.91
N ALA A 11 1.03 21.50 -7.77
CA ALA A 11 0.95 20.61 -6.63
C ALA A 11 0.20 19.31 -6.96
N SER A 12 -0.89 19.41 -7.72
CA SER A 12 -1.70 18.26 -8.15
C SER A 12 -0.92 17.31 -9.06
N TYR A 13 -0.23 17.85 -10.07
CA TYR A 13 0.53 17.05 -11.03
C TYR A 13 1.78 16.43 -10.40
N LEU A 14 2.44 17.15 -9.49
CA LEU A 14 3.53 16.58 -8.68
C LEU A 14 3.01 15.45 -7.79
N GLY A 15 1.89 15.65 -7.09
CA GLY A 15 1.23 14.62 -6.30
C GLY A 15 0.88 13.38 -7.13
N ALA A 16 0.34 13.58 -8.33
CA ALA A 16 -0.03 12.50 -9.24
C ALA A 16 1.20 11.69 -9.69
N GLY A 17 2.28 12.38 -10.08
CA GLY A 17 3.54 11.74 -10.48
C GLY A 17 4.19 10.95 -9.34
N ILE A 18 4.24 11.53 -8.14
CA ILE A 18 4.78 10.88 -6.94
C ILE A 18 3.97 9.63 -6.59
N SER A 19 2.64 9.73 -6.65
CA SER A 19 1.71 8.65 -6.32
C SER A 19 2.01 7.37 -7.11
N VAL A 20 1.89 7.43 -8.44
CA VAL A 20 2.10 6.26 -9.31
C VAL A 20 3.58 5.88 -9.37
N GLY A 21 4.46 6.86 -9.46
CA GLY A 21 5.89 6.64 -9.60
C GLY A 21 6.45 5.81 -8.45
N ILE A 22 6.10 6.14 -7.20
CA ILE A 22 6.57 5.39 -6.03
C ILE A 22 5.86 4.04 -5.88
N ALA A 23 4.53 4.00 -6.05
CA ALA A 23 3.78 2.75 -5.87
C ALA A 23 4.14 1.68 -6.91
N SER A 24 4.41 2.08 -8.16
CA SER A 24 4.78 1.14 -9.22
C SER A 24 6.12 0.41 -8.97
N LEU A 25 7.05 1.03 -8.23
CA LEU A 25 8.33 0.41 -7.88
C LEU A 25 8.13 -0.83 -7.01
N SER A 26 7.29 -0.75 -5.98
CA SER A 26 7.09 -1.88 -5.06
C SER A 26 6.32 -3.01 -5.71
N ALA A 27 5.30 -2.69 -6.52
CA ALA A 27 4.53 -3.66 -7.25
C ALA A 27 5.42 -4.42 -8.23
N GLY A 28 6.16 -3.72 -9.10
CA GLY A 28 7.06 -4.34 -10.07
C GLY A 28 8.12 -5.24 -9.43
N ILE A 29 8.73 -4.82 -8.31
CA ILE A 29 9.72 -5.66 -7.62
C ILE A 29 9.06 -6.87 -6.94
N GLY A 30 7.90 -6.68 -6.28
CA GLY A 30 7.17 -7.76 -5.62
C GLY A 30 6.67 -8.83 -6.61
N GLU A 31 6.13 -8.40 -7.74
CA GLU A 31 5.70 -9.27 -8.83
C GLU A 31 6.88 -10.00 -9.47
N GLY A 32 7.98 -9.29 -9.74
CA GLY A 32 9.21 -9.87 -10.27
C GLY A 32 9.80 -10.94 -9.34
N TYR A 33 9.76 -10.69 -8.01
CA TYR A 33 10.18 -11.67 -7.02
C TYR A 33 9.32 -12.94 -7.07
N THR A 34 7.99 -12.77 -7.13
CA THR A 34 7.05 -13.88 -7.27
C THR A 34 7.35 -14.68 -8.54
N ALA A 35 7.40 -14.01 -9.70
CA ALA A 35 7.63 -14.64 -10.99
C ALA A 35 8.96 -15.41 -11.06
N GLY A 36 10.05 -14.83 -10.56
CA GLY A 36 11.35 -15.50 -10.52
C GLY A 36 11.33 -16.77 -9.67
N HIS A 37 10.62 -16.75 -8.55
CA HIS A 37 10.44 -17.92 -7.69
C HIS A 37 9.54 -18.97 -8.32
N THR A 38 8.47 -18.55 -9.00
CA THR A 38 7.58 -19.43 -9.76
C THR A 38 8.34 -20.13 -10.88
N ALA A 39 9.13 -19.40 -11.68
CA ALA A 39 9.93 -19.98 -12.76
C ALA A 39 10.90 -21.06 -12.24
N HIS A 40 11.60 -20.77 -11.15
CA HIS A 40 12.51 -21.74 -10.53
C HIS A 40 11.76 -22.96 -9.95
N SER A 41 10.61 -22.76 -9.31
CA SER A 41 9.75 -23.87 -8.84
C SER A 41 9.19 -24.70 -9.98
N PHE A 42 8.83 -24.07 -11.10
CA PHE A 42 8.31 -24.73 -12.30
C PHE A 42 9.36 -25.69 -12.85
N MET A 43 10.61 -25.25 -12.98
CA MET A 43 11.70 -26.10 -13.48
C MET A 43 11.99 -27.29 -12.55
N ARG A 44 11.82 -27.12 -11.23
CA ARG A 44 11.95 -28.23 -10.28
C ARG A 44 10.79 -29.21 -10.34
N GLN A 45 9.59 -28.74 -10.63
CA GLN A 45 8.36 -29.53 -10.60
C GLN A 45 7.43 -29.21 -11.79
N PRO A 46 7.77 -29.59 -13.04
CA PRO A 46 7.02 -29.18 -14.23
C PRO A 46 5.56 -29.66 -14.24
N LYS A 47 5.29 -30.80 -13.59
CA LYS A 47 3.93 -31.35 -13.43
C LYS A 47 3.00 -30.46 -12.58
N ALA A 48 3.55 -29.53 -11.81
CA ALA A 48 2.78 -28.55 -11.04
C ALA A 48 2.66 -27.19 -11.75
N GLY A 49 3.05 -27.12 -13.04
CA GLY A 49 3.14 -25.87 -13.80
C GLY A 49 1.88 -25.02 -13.76
N ASP A 50 0.72 -25.60 -14.06
CA ASP A 50 -0.55 -24.88 -14.06
C ASP A 50 -0.90 -24.31 -12.68
N SER A 51 -0.66 -25.09 -11.62
CA SER A 51 -0.89 -24.64 -10.24
C SER A 51 0.04 -23.50 -9.86
N LEU A 52 1.30 -23.55 -10.29
CA LEU A 52 2.30 -22.51 -10.05
C LEU A 52 1.96 -21.22 -10.81
N VAL A 53 1.62 -21.31 -12.09
CA VAL A 53 1.25 -20.15 -12.91
C VAL A 53 -0.02 -19.50 -12.38
N ASN A 54 -1.05 -20.29 -12.05
CA ASN A 54 -2.29 -19.75 -11.49
C ASN A 54 -2.05 -19.06 -10.14
N SER A 55 -1.29 -19.68 -9.24
CA SER A 55 -0.96 -19.07 -7.94
C SER A 55 -0.14 -17.79 -8.09
N MET A 56 0.81 -17.77 -9.04
CA MET A 56 1.61 -16.59 -9.38
C MET A 56 0.73 -15.43 -9.86
N LEU A 57 -0.14 -15.67 -10.85
CA LEU A 57 -0.99 -14.62 -11.42
C LEU A 57 -1.94 -14.03 -10.38
N VAL A 58 -2.53 -14.87 -9.52
CA VAL A 58 -3.39 -14.38 -8.44
C VAL A 58 -2.57 -13.57 -7.42
N SER A 59 -1.37 -14.03 -7.06
CA SER A 59 -0.47 -13.28 -6.18
C SER A 59 -0.08 -11.92 -6.74
N GLN A 60 0.26 -11.86 -8.03
CA GLN A 60 0.62 -10.63 -8.73
C GLN A 60 -0.57 -9.67 -8.75
N ALA A 61 -1.77 -10.16 -9.11
CA ALA A 61 -2.98 -9.35 -9.09
C ALA A 61 -3.26 -8.71 -7.71
N VAL A 62 -3.02 -9.42 -6.61
CA VAL A 62 -3.15 -8.84 -5.26
C VAL A 62 -2.03 -7.85 -4.95
N THR A 63 -0.80 -8.15 -5.37
CA THR A 63 0.37 -7.27 -5.19
C THR A 63 0.18 -5.92 -5.90
N GLU A 64 -0.44 -5.93 -7.07
CA GLU A 64 -0.70 -4.76 -7.92
C GLU A 64 -1.72 -3.78 -7.33
N THR A 65 -2.57 -4.21 -6.38
CA THR A 65 -3.69 -3.39 -5.87
C THR A 65 -3.27 -2.03 -5.32
N GLY A 66 -2.13 -1.92 -4.65
CA GLY A 66 -1.59 -0.64 -4.17
C GLY A 66 -1.22 0.32 -5.30
N ALA A 67 -0.64 -0.20 -6.39
CA ALA A 67 -0.34 0.59 -7.58
C ALA A 67 -1.62 1.06 -8.29
N ILE A 68 -2.67 0.23 -8.30
CA ILE A 68 -4.00 0.63 -8.80
C ILE A 68 -4.60 1.76 -7.94
N PHE A 69 -4.50 1.68 -6.61
CA PHE A 69 -4.96 2.75 -5.74
C PHE A 69 -4.23 4.07 -6.00
N ALA A 70 -2.91 4.02 -6.16
CA ALA A 70 -2.11 5.18 -6.53
C ALA A 70 -2.49 5.73 -7.91
N LEU A 71 -2.72 4.86 -8.91
CA LEU A 71 -3.19 5.26 -10.23
C LEU A 71 -4.54 5.99 -10.15
N VAL A 72 -5.49 5.47 -9.37
CA VAL A 72 -6.78 6.12 -9.17
C VAL A 72 -6.61 7.51 -8.55
N ILE A 73 -5.78 7.65 -7.52
CA ILE A 73 -5.51 8.96 -6.90
C ILE A 73 -4.83 9.91 -7.88
N ALA A 74 -3.88 9.44 -8.69
CA ALA A 74 -3.23 10.26 -9.71
C ALA A 74 -4.22 10.74 -10.79
N LEU A 75 -5.13 9.87 -11.25
CA LEU A 75 -6.18 10.26 -12.19
C LEU A 75 -7.14 11.28 -11.56
N LEU A 76 -7.49 11.12 -10.28
CA LEU A 76 -8.29 12.10 -9.55
C LEU A 76 -7.56 13.44 -9.39
N LEU A 77 -6.25 13.43 -9.12
CA LEU A 77 -5.46 14.65 -9.04
C LEU A 77 -5.39 15.38 -10.40
N ILE A 78 -5.29 14.65 -11.50
CA ILE A 78 -5.18 15.25 -12.84
C ILE A 78 -6.55 15.74 -13.35
N PHE A 79 -7.61 14.94 -13.17
CA PHE A 79 -8.90 15.14 -13.83
C PHE A 79 -10.07 15.45 -12.88
N GLY A 80 -9.88 15.33 -11.57
CA GLY A 80 -10.94 15.45 -10.57
C GLY A 80 -11.36 16.88 -10.22
N GLY A 81 -10.76 17.89 -10.84
CA GLY A 81 -11.21 19.28 -10.71
C GLY A 81 -10.96 19.92 -9.34
N PHE A 82 -9.90 19.51 -8.63
CA PHE A 82 -9.62 19.99 -7.27
C PHE A 82 -8.85 21.32 -7.19
N THR A 83 -8.62 22.00 -8.31
CA THR A 83 -7.75 23.18 -8.42
C THR A 83 -8.52 24.51 -8.35
N ASP A 84 -9.48 24.61 -7.42
CA ASP A 84 -10.22 25.84 -7.16
C ASP A 84 -9.34 26.85 -6.39
N PRO A 85 -9.07 28.06 -6.93
CA PRO A 85 -8.33 29.12 -6.23
C PRO A 85 -8.83 29.46 -4.82
N ALA A 86 -10.13 29.24 -4.54
CA ALA A 86 -10.69 29.45 -3.20
C ALA A 86 -10.07 28.55 -2.12
N GLY A 87 -9.50 27.40 -2.53
CA GLY A 87 -8.81 26.47 -1.64
C GLY A 87 -7.46 26.97 -1.12
N GLY A 88 -6.83 27.92 -1.81
CA GLY A 88 -5.56 28.52 -1.39
C GLY A 88 -4.42 27.52 -1.18
N TRP A 89 -3.49 27.85 -0.29
CA TRP A 89 -2.31 27.02 0.02
C TRP A 89 -2.69 25.71 0.72
N PHE A 90 -3.79 25.71 1.46
CA PHE A 90 -4.33 24.50 2.11
C PHE A 90 -4.58 23.40 1.08
N LYS A 91 -5.21 23.76 -0.04
CA LYS A 91 -5.49 22.82 -1.10
C LYS A 91 -4.23 22.37 -1.82
N ALA A 92 -3.27 23.27 -2.08
CA ALA A 92 -1.98 22.91 -2.66
C ALA A 92 -1.27 21.82 -1.84
N ALA A 93 -1.15 22.04 -0.51
CA ALA A 93 -0.51 21.09 0.39
C ALA A 93 -1.27 19.75 0.46
N ALA A 94 -2.60 19.79 0.51
CA ALA A 94 -3.43 18.59 0.55
C ALA A 94 -3.31 17.75 -0.73
N LEU A 95 -3.28 18.37 -1.91
CA LEU A 95 -3.14 17.69 -3.20
C LEU A 95 -1.81 16.95 -3.31
N LEU A 96 -0.71 17.63 -2.96
CA LEU A 96 0.61 17.01 -2.93
C LEU A 96 0.68 15.88 -1.89
N SER A 97 0.13 16.12 -0.69
CA SER A 97 0.10 15.16 0.40
C SER A 97 -0.70 13.90 0.06
N ALA A 98 -1.84 14.04 -0.62
CA ALA A 98 -2.65 12.90 -1.06
C ALA A 98 -1.86 11.97 -1.99
N GLY A 99 -1.06 12.53 -2.90
CA GLY A 99 -0.18 11.74 -3.76
C GLY A 99 0.89 10.98 -2.98
N ILE A 100 1.55 11.66 -2.03
CA ILE A 100 2.58 11.08 -1.15
C ILE A 100 2.02 9.95 -0.30
N ALA A 101 0.84 10.17 0.31
CA ALA A 101 0.22 9.22 1.23
C ALA A 101 0.04 7.85 0.58
N VAL A 102 -0.75 7.75 -0.50
CA VAL A 102 -0.99 6.47 -1.20
C VAL A 102 0.27 5.93 -1.89
N GLY A 103 1.10 6.81 -2.46
CA GLY A 103 2.28 6.40 -3.21
C GLY A 103 3.29 5.68 -2.31
N VAL A 104 3.69 6.35 -1.23
CA VAL A 104 4.63 5.79 -0.25
C VAL A 104 3.98 4.67 0.56
N GLY A 105 2.70 4.81 0.92
CA GLY A 105 2.00 3.82 1.74
C GLY A 105 1.79 2.46 1.06
N SER A 106 1.79 2.43 -0.27
CA SER A 106 1.68 1.19 -1.04
C SER A 106 3.01 0.45 -1.19
N VAL A 107 4.13 1.03 -0.75
CA VAL A 107 5.47 0.45 -0.95
C VAL A 107 5.65 -0.83 -0.14
N GLY A 108 5.42 -0.77 1.17
CA GLY A 108 5.53 -1.92 2.06
C GLY A 108 4.66 -3.10 1.64
N PRO A 109 3.35 -2.89 1.46
CA PRO A 109 2.42 -3.94 1.04
C PRO A 109 2.77 -4.59 -0.30
N GLY A 110 3.28 -3.84 -1.29
CA GLY A 110 3.74 -4.38 -2.56
C GLY A 110 4.91 -5.36 -2.39
N PHE A 111 5.95 -4.96 -1.64
CA PHE A 111 7.07 -5.84 -1.33
C PHE A 111 6.65 -7.07 -0.51
N GLY A 112 5.85 -6.85 0.53
CA GLY A 112 5.37 -7.92 1.40
C GLY A 112 4.54 -8.95 0.65
N SER A 113 3.61 -8.49 -0.20
CA SER A 113 2.76 -9.38 -0.98
C SER A 113 3.56 -10.19 -1.98
N GLY A 114 4.52 -9.57 -2.66
CA GLY A 114 5.44 -10.26 -3.57
C GLY A 114 6.29 -11.32 -2.88
N TYR A 115 6.81 -11.03 -1.68
CA TYR A 115 7.54 -12.04 -0.90
C TYR A 115 6.65 -13.23 -0.51
N SER A 116 5.43 -12.96 -0.04
CA SER A 116 4.45 -14.01 0.29
C SER A 116 4.18 -14.92 -0.91
N GLY A 117 4.00 -14.33 -2.10
CA GLY A 117 3.81 -15.02 -3.38
C GLY A 117 4.98 -15.89 -3.80
N GLY A 118 6.20 -15.35 -3.71
CA GLY A 118 7.41 -16.10 -4.04
C GLY A 118 7.63 -17.30 -3.10
N GLN A 119 7.35 -17.15 -1.80
CA GLN A 119 7.43 -18.27 -0.86
C GLN A 119 6.30 -19.29 -1.05
N ALA A 120 5.09 -18.85 -1.41
CA ALA A 120 4.01 -19.74 -1.82
C ALA A 120 4.41 -20.57 -3.04
N SER A 121 5.00 -19.95 -4.06
CA SER A 121 5.52 -20.64 -5.24
C SER A 121 6.58 -21.69 -4.90
N LYS A 122 7.50 -21.39 -3.98
CA LYS A 122 8.47 -22.38 -3.45
C LYS A 122 7.78 -23.54 -2.73
N ALA A 123 6.76 -23.25 -1.92
CA ALA A 123 6.04 -24.25 -1.16
C ALA A 123 5.21 -25.17 -2.08
N ILE A 124 4.49 -24.61 -3.06
CA ILE A 124 3.73 -25.36 -4.07
C ILE A 124 4.67 -26.24 -4.90
N GLY A 125 5.82 -25.71 -5.32
CA GLY A 125 6.82 -26.48 -6.05
C GLY A 125 7.31 -27.73 -5.30
N ARG A 126 7.43 -27.66 -3.96
CA ARG A 126 7.78 -28.82 -3.12
C ARG A 126 6.60 -29.75 -2.85
N MET A 127 5.40 -29.21 -2.65
CA MET A 127 4.22 -29.99 -2.28
C MET A 127 2.97 -29.57 -3.07
N PRO A 128 2.85 -29.97 -4.36
CA PRO A 128 1.75 -29.50 -5.22
C PRO A 128 0.36 -29.95 -4.74
N LYS A 129 0.28 -31.10 -4.06
CA LYS A 129 -0.97 -31.60 -3.48
C LYS A 129 -1.60 -30.63 -2.46
N GLN A 130 -0.80 -29.72 -1.90
CA GLN A 130 -1.25 -28.71 -0.94
C GLN A 130 -1.46 -27.32 -1.58
N ASN A 131 -1.51 -27.23 -2.92
CA ASN A 131 -1.64 -25.96 -3.63
C ASN A 131 -2.78 -25.09 -3.09
N ASN A 132 -3.98 -25.64 -2.95
CA ASN A 132 -5.14 -24.87 -2.50
C ASN A 132 -4.96 -24.34 -1.06
N ALA A 133 -4.33 -25.11 -0.18
CA ALA A 133 -4.08 -24.70 1.19
C ALA A 133 -3.02 -23.59 1.27
N ILE A 134 -1.96 -23.69 0.46
CA ILE A 134 -0.87 -22.70 0.39
C ILE A 134 -1.37 -21.42 -0.26
N THR A 135 -2.02 -21.51 -1.43
CA THR A 135 -2.61 -20.35 -2.12
C THR A 135 -3.64 -19.66 -1.24
N GLY A 136 -4.51 -20.42 -0.54
CA GLY A 136 -5.45 -19.83 0.41
C GLY A 136 -4.76 -19.06 1.55
N ASN A 137 -3.67 -19.60 2.11
CA ASN A 137 -2.91 -18.90 3.15
C ASN A 137 -2.18 -17.66 2.60
N MET A 138 -1.61 -17.76 1.40
CA MET A 138 -0.98 -16.65 0.70
C MET A 138 -1.96 -15.48 0.54
N LEU A 139 -3.19 -15.73 0.09
CA LEU A 139 -4.21 -14.71 -0.08
C LEU A 139 -4.63 -14.07 1.24
N ILE A 140 -4.80 -14.87 2.30
CA ILE A 140 -5.08 -14.33 3.64
C ILE A 140 -3.95 -13.40 4.09
N GLY A 141 -2.70 -13.83 3.96
CA GLY A 141 -1.54 -13.04 4.35
C GLY A 141 -1.35 -11.78 3.51
N GLN A 142 -1.59 -11.84 2.20
CA GLN A 142 -1.54 -10.68 1.31
C GLN A 142 -2.68 -9.70 1.59
N ALA A 143 -3.88 -10.20 1.89
CA ALA A 143 -5.00 -9.34 2.28
C ALA A 143 -4.69 -8.55 3.57
N LEU A 144 -4.04 -9.19 4.55
CA LEU A 144 -3.55 -8.50 5.75
C LEU A 144 -2.46 -7.47 5.41
N ALA A 145 -1.49 -7.84 4.58
CA ALA A 145 -0.41 -6.95 4.19
C ALA A 145 -0.92 -5.70 3.44
N GLN A 146 -2.02 -5.82 2.69
CA GLN A 146 -2.60 -4.72 1.92
C GLN A 146 -3.41 -3.71 2.74
N ALA A 147 -3.66 -3.95 4.03
CA ALA A 147 -4.37 -3.01 4.89
C ALA A 147 -3.71 -1.62 4.90
N GLY A 148 -2.37 -1.57 4.93
CA GLY A 148 -1.61 -0.33 4.87
C GLY A 148 -1.89 0.52 3.61
N SER A 149 -1.97 -0.11 2.44
CA SER A 149 -2.33 0.56 1.18
C SER A 149 -3.74 1.16 1.24
N ILE A 150 -4.68 0.46 1.87
CA ILE A 150 -6.06 0.93 2.06
C ILE A 150 -6.09 2.13 3.01
N PHE A 151 -5.35 2.09 4.12
CA PHE A 151 -5.27 3.22 5.05
C PHE A 151 -4.71 4.47 4.37
N ALA A 152 -3.64 4.30 3.59
CA ALA A 152 -3.04 5.37 2.82
C ALA A 152 -3.98 5.92 1.75
N LEU A 153 -4.74 5.05 1.06
CA LEU A 153 -5.79 5.46 0.12
C LEU A 153 -6.88 6.27 0.82
N VAL A 154 -7.37 5.81 1.98
CA VAL A 154 -8.41 6.53 2.74
C VAL A 154 -7.92 7.91 3.14
N VAL A 155 -6.71 8.04 3.70
CA VAL A 155 -6.14 9.35 4.05
C VAL A 155 -6.00 10.24 2.81
N SER A 156 -5.59 9.68 1.67
CA SER A 156 -5.49 10.42 0.41
C SER A 156 -6.85 10.98 -0.01
N LEU A 157 -7.90 10.15 0.02
CA LEU A 157 -9.26 10.60 -0.31
C LEU A 157 -9.76 11.66 0.67
N LEU A 158 -9.47 11.54 1.97
CA LEU A 158 -9.84 12.55 2.96
C LEU A 158 -9.12 13.89 2.70
N LEU A 159 -7.85 13.88 2.31
CA LEU A 159 -7.15 15.10 1.89
C LEU A 159 -7.75 15.71 0.62
N LEU A 160 -8.22 14.89 -0.33
CA LEU A 160 -8.87 15.40 -1.54
C LEU A 160 -10.24 16.03 -1.27
N TYR A 161 -11.04 15.44 -0.38
CA TYR A 161 -12.46 15.80 -0.23
C TYR A 161 -12.81 16.53 1.06
N SER A 162 -11.98 16.48 2.09
CA SER A 162 -12.28 17.05 3.42
C SER A 162 -11.43 18.26 3.80
N THR A 163 -10.50 18.70 2.94
CA THR A 163 -9.73 19.93 3.19
C THR A 163 -10.62 21.17 3.10
N PRO A 164 -10.68 22.00 4.15
CA PRO A 164 -11.45 23.23 4.13
C PRO A 164 -10.79 24.31 3.25
N ASN A 165 -11.61 25.22 2.73
CA ASN A 165 -11.12 26.39 2.02
C ASN A 165 -10.33 27.31 2.96
N GLN A 166 -9.30 27.95 2.42
CA GLN A 166 -8.48 28.87 3.19
C GLN A 166 -9.28 30.13 3.56
N PRO A 167 -9.35 30.52 4.85
CA PRO A 167 -10.06 31.73 5.23
C PRO A 167 -9.36 32.97 4.67
N ALA A 168 -10.15 33.96 4.23
CA ALA A 168 -9.64 35.17 3.57
C ALA A 168 -8.64 35.97 4.45
N ASN A 169 -8.80 35.90 5.77
CA ASN A 169 -7.97 36.62 6.75
C ASN A 169 -6.93 35.73 7.44
N ALA A 170 -6.62 34.55 6.88
CA ALA A 170 -5.64 33.64 7.45
C ALA A 170 -4.28 34.33 7.62
N THR A 171 -3.70 34.26 8.80
CA THR A 171 -2.34 34.73 9.04
C THR A 171 -1.32 33.79 8.36
N LEU A 172 -0.13 34.30 8.06
CA LEU A 172 0.92 33.45 7.46
C LEU A 172 1.25 32.24 8.34
N GLY A 173 1.22 32.40 9.67
CA GLY A 173 1.46 31.32 10.62
C GLY A 173 0.40 30.21 10.54
N GLU A 174 -0.88 30.58 10.46
CA GLU A 174 -1.98 29.62 10.25
C GLU A 174 -1.86 28.90 8.91
N VAL A 175 -1.45 29.64 7.86
CA VAL A 175 -1.23 29.07 6.53
C VAL A 175 -0.20 27.95 6.58
N ILE A 176 0.98 28.25 7.14
CA ILE A 176 2.09 27.31 7.25
C ILE A 176 1.72 26.13 8.14
N LEU A 177 1.08 26.39 9.29
CA LEU A 177 0.69 25.34 10.24
C LEU A 177 -0.20 24.28 9.59
N LYS A 178 -1.27 24.69 8.92
CA LYS A 178 -2.21 23.77 8.26
C LYS A 178 -1.58 23.05 7.07
N CYS A 179 -0.78 23.74 6.26
CA CYS A 179 -0.06 23.10 5.15
C CYS A 179 0.90 22.02 5.66
N ALA A 180 1.66 22.33 6.71
CA ALA A 180 2.57 21.40 7.36
C ALA A 180 1.81 20.22 8.00
N ALA A 181 0.64 20.47 8.59
CA ALA A 181 -0.21 19.41 9.15
C ALA A 181 -0.71 18.45 8.06
N PHE A 182 -1.21 18.96 6.93
CA PHE A 182 -1.66 18.10 5.82
C PHE A 182 -0.52 17.29 5.22
N LEU A 183 0.64 17.91 4.96
CA LEU A 183 1.83 17.20 4.47
C LEU A 183 2.33 16.17 5.49
N GLY A 184 2.37 16.54 6.78
CA GLY A 184 2.74 15.66 7.87
C GLY A 184 1.80 14.46 8.00
N GLY A 185 0.50 14.66 7.81
CA GLY A 185 -0.50 13.58 7.85
C GLY A 185 -0.30 12.56 6.73
N GLY A 186 -0.07 13.03 5.49
CA GLY A 186 0.23 12.13 4.36
C GLY A 186 1.56 11.41 4.52
N LEU A 187 2.60 12.09 5.01
CA LEU A 187 3.90 11.46 5.31
C LEU A 187 3.81 10.43 6.43
N ALA A 188 3.06 10.74 7.50
CA ALA A 188 2.89 9.84 8.64
C ALA A 188 2.30 8.50 8.19
N ILE A 189 1.16 8.51 7.46
CA ILE A 189 0.56 7.27 6.99
C ILE A 189 1.39 6.60 5.89
N GLY A 190 1.95 7.40 4.97
CA GLY A 190 2.74 6.88 3.84
C GLY A 190 3.95 6.10 4.33
N ILE A 191 4.80 6.71 5.16
CA ILE A 191 5.99 6.05 5.71
C ILE A 191 5.59 4.98 6.73
N GLY A 192 4.60 5.28 7.57
CA GLY A 192 4.18 4.42 8.69
C GLY A 192 3.62 3.06 8.28
N THR A 193 3.08 2.93 7.07
CA THR A 193 2.54 1.67 6.54
C THR A 193 3.57 0.82 5.81
N MET A 194 4.74 1.37 5.46
CA MET A 194 5.80 0.65 4.76
C MET A 194 6.31 -0.55 5.56
N GLY A 195 6.58 -0.34 6.86
CA GLY A 195 7.10 -1.39 7.74
C GLY A 195 6.11 -2.55 7.92
N PRO A 196 4.88 -2.29 8.40
CA PRO A 196 3.85 -3.31 8.61
C PRO A 196 3.51 -4.10 7.35
N GLY A 197 3.31 -3.43 6.21
CA GLY A 197 2.99 -4.12 4.95
C GLY A 197 4.08 -5.12 4.54
N ALA A 198 5.35 -4.74 4.66
CA ALA A 198 6.47 -5.62 4.36
C ALA A 198 6.59 -6.76 5.40
N ALA A 199 6.45 -6.44 6.69
CA ALA A 199 6.57 -7.40 7.79
C ALA A 199 5.46 -8.47 7.74
N ILE A 200 4.21 -8.08 7.50
CA ILE A 200 3.08 -9.01 7.39
C ILE A 200 3.27 -9.93 6.19
N GLY A 201 3.71 -9.39 5.06
CA GLY A 201 4.08 -10.19 3.90
C GLY A 201 5.19 -11.20 4.19
N PHE A 202 6.19 -10.81 4.99
CA PHE A 202 7.23 -11.73 5.45
C PHE A 202 6.67 -12.84 6.35
N VAL A 203 5.82 -12.50 7.32
CA VAL A 203 5.15 -13.46 8.21
C VAL A 203 4.30 -14.45 7.40
N ALA A 204 3.53 -13.93 6.44
CA ALA A 204 2.73 -14.73 5.51
C ALA A 204 3.59 -15.67 4.64
N GLY A 205 4.68 -15.15 4.08
CA GLY A 205 5.60 -15.95 3.27
C GLY A 205 6.26 -17.07 4.07
N ARG A 206 6.62 -16.83 5.33
CA ARG A 206 7.12 -17.88 6.23
C ARG A 206 6.05 -18.90 6.59
N ALA A 207 4.80 -18.47 6.80
CA ALA A 207 3.68 -19.38 6.97
C ALA A 207 3.48 -20.26 5.73
N ASN A 208 3.57 -19.71 4.52
CA ASN A 208 3.50 -20.46 3.26
C ASN A 208 4.62 -21.52 3.16
N ASP A 209 5.86 -21.14 3.45
CA ASP A 209 7.02 -22.07 3.47
C ASP A 209 6.75 -23.24 4.44
N MET A 210 6.23 -22.94 5.64
CA MET A 210 5.97 -23.93 6.69
C MET A 210 4.78 -24.84 6.38
N ILE A 211 3.68 -24.33 5.82
CA ILE A 211 2.53 -25.15 5.40
C ILE A 211 2.97 -26.17 4.35
N GLY A 212 3.87 -25.80 3.45
CA GLY A 212 4.44 -26.73 2.46
C GLY A 212 5.33 -27.84 3.06
N ARG A 213 5.89 -27.63 4.26
CA ARG A 213 6.74 -28.63 4.95
C ARG A 213 5.96 -29.46 5.96
N PHE A 214 5.01 -28.84 6.67
CA PHE A 214 4.26 -29.41 7.78
C PHE A 214 2.75 -29.20 7.59
N PRO A 215 2.13 -29.81 6.56
CA PRO A 215 0.72 -29.56 6.23
C PRO A 215 -0.25 -29.97 7.33
N LYS A 216 0.13 -30.92 8.20
CA LYS A 216 -0.68 -31.35 9.36
C LYS A 216 -0.78 -30.27 10.44
N GLU A 217 0.22 -29.38 10.53
CA GLU A 217 0.29 -28.31 11.54
C GLU A 217 -0.29 -26.97 11.04
N ARG A 218 -0.98 -26.97 9.91
CA ARG A 218 -1.51 -25.75 9.25
C ARG A 218 -2.28 -24.85 10.20
N ALA A 219 -3.14 -25.43 11.05
CA ALA A 219 -3.95 -24.65 11.99
C ALA A 219 -3.10 -23.89 13.00
N SER A 220 -2.02 -24.51 13.50
CA SER A 220 -1.08 -23.87 14.42
C SER A 220 -0.31 -22.74 13.72
N ILE A 221 0.21 -23.02 12.52
CA ILE A 221 0.96 -22.05 11.70
C ILE A 221 0.12 -20.80 11.41
N ILE A 222 -1.15 -20.98 11.00
CA ILE A 222 -2.06 -19.87 10.70
C ILE A 222 -2.32 -19.01 11.94
N LYS A 223 -2.53 -19.62 13.12
CA LYS A 223 -2.72 -18.87 14.37
C LYS A 223 -1.50 -18.03 14.71
N THR A 224 -0.30 -18.58 14.57
CA THR A 224 0.96 -17.85 14.77
C THR A 224 1.12 -16.72 13.74
N MET A 225 0.76 -16.97 12.48
CA MET A 225 0.77 -15.96 11.42
C MET A 225 -0.13 -14.77 11.78
N PHE A 226 -1.37 -15.01 12.19
CA PHE A 226 -2.30 -13.95 12.60
C PHE A 226 -1.80 -13.15 13.81
N LEU A 227 -1.25 -13.83 14.83
CA LEU A 227 -0.68 -13.15 15.98
C LEU A 227 0.48 -12.23 15.58
N GLY A 228 1.42 -12.74 14.77
CA GLY A 228 2.55 -11.94 14.29
C GLY A 228 2.13 -10.77 13.39
N ALA A 229 1.14 -11.00 12.53
CA ALA A 229 0.60 -9.96 11.66
C ALA A 229 -0.11 -8.86 12.46
N ALA A 230 -0.96 -9.23 13.42
CA ALA A 230 -1.71 -8.29 14.25
C ALA A 230 -0.78 -7.37 15.07
N VAL A 231 0.29 -7.93 15.65
CA VAL A 231 1.28 -7.13 16.39
C VAL A 231 2.04 -6.19 15.44
N SER A 232 2.42 -6.67 14.25
CA SER A 232 3.12 -5.86 13.25
C SER A 232 2.27 -4.67 12.77
N GLU A 233 0.95 -4.87 12.65
CA GLU A 233 0.01 -3.86 12.14
C GLU A 233 -0.16 -2.65 13.08
N SER A 234 0.09 -2.82 14.38
CA SER A 234 -0.10 -1.76 15.38
C SER A 234 0.57 -0.42 15.02
N THR A 235 1.75 -0.45 14.42
CA THR A 235 2.49 0.77 14.03
C THR A 235 1.87 1.51 12.84
N ALA A 236 1.19 0.80 11.93
CA ALA A 236 0.38 1.41 10.88
C ALA A 236 -0.84 2.13 11.49
N ILE A 237 -1.47 1.51 12.49
CA ILE A 237 -2.61 2.12 13.20
C ILE A 237 -2.18 3.39 13.93
N TYR A 238 -1.03 3.40 14.60
CA TYR A 238 -0.52 4.62 15.24
C TYR A 238 -0.30 5.74 14.23
N SER A 239 0.25 5.40 13.06
CA SER A 239 0.49 6.35 11.97
C SER A 239 -0.82 6.89 11.38
N LEU A 240 -1.84 6.04 11.24
CA LEU A 240 -3.18 6.42 10.81
C LEU A 240 -3.84 7.38 11.79
N VAL A 241 -3.75 7.10 13.09
CA VAL A 241 -4.31 7.98 14.13
C VAL A 241 -3.64 9.35 14.08
N ILE A 242 -2.32 9.42 13.97
CA ILE A 242 -1.60 10.70 13.85
C ILE A 242 -2.00 11.43 12.56
N ALA A 243 -2.16 10.73 11.43
CA ALA A 243 -2.63 11.34 10.19
C ALA A 243 -4.03 11.96 10.36
N PHE A 244 -4.96 11.27 11.01
CA PHE A 244 -6.30 11.82 11.28
C PHE A 244 -6.27 13.02 12.22
N LEU A 245 -5.45 12.98 13.28
CA LEU A 245 -5.31 14.13 14.18
C LEU A 245 -4.74 15.35 13.46
N LEU A 246 -3.74 15.17 12.58
CA LEU A 246 -3.16 16.25 11.79
C LEU A 246 -4.14 16.83 10.75
N ILE A 247 -5.04 16.01 10.21
CA ILE A 247 -6.00 16.46 9.19
C ILE A 247 -7.22 17.14 9.81
N PHE A 248 -7.73 16.63 10.92
CA PHE A 248 -9.04 17.03 11.46
C PHE A 248 -8.98 17.78 12.79
N ALA A 249 -7.98 17.55 13.63
CA ALA A 249 -7.91 18.14 14.96
C ALA A 249 -7.02 19.38 15.04
N ILE A 250 -6.05 19.50 14.13
CA ILE A 250 -5.09 20.61 14.06
C ILE A 250 -5.45 21.53 12.93
#